data_AF-A0A0F8A4L0-F1
#
_entry.id   AF-A0A0F8A4L0-F1
#
_cell.length_a   1.000
_cell.length_b   1.000
_cell.length_c   1.000
_cell.angle_alpha   90.00
_cell.angle_beta   90.00
_cell.angle_gamma   90.00
#
_symmetry.space_group_name_H-M   'P 1'
#
loop_
_entity.id
_entity.type
_entity.pdbx_description
1 polymer ?
#
loop_
_entity_poly.entity_id
_entity_poly.type
_entity_poly.pdbx_seq_one_letter_code
_entity_poly.pdbx_strand_id
1 'polypeptide(L)'
;MAAGYRFLTMFEKALAEGSPEHFQVCRHMREALDVSAQDRRRASEAARERRKWKTPAPRKPAEPLLVNVAPPGAAPVFKSNILPRRPDPTSAAGQAAKPPKVPTLSTTANGEPFIRLWKPQPRALSMTIKRNEAAYLRHLDQVVLCREEFRVEAEAEDAWEILMTKLAASEAGSGDSYTTNLLATLRADAHDHTASFAHSVRIGRLWNDFKFEHLRRTRDARGKAFTEIIEAQRIISEAWPDPPPEGGAIPDEIQHLIDSSKERHFSRSRPEAGRGRGRDDSQRPSVMVNNQPKYPMHDKLQAWDLLDPWTAPSRETHPPTDPYSTPAWTVLVRVFGRK
;
A
#
# COMPACT_ATOMS: atom_id res chain seq x y z
N MET A 1 -17.67 -59.24 27.14
CA MET A 1 -17.35 -57.79 27.07
C MET A 1 -16.04 -57.48 27.81
N ALA A 2 -14.86 -57.89 27.30
CA ALA A 2 -13.59 -57.75 28.05
C ALA A 2 -12.39 -57.20 27.22
N ALA A 3 -12.57 -56.91 25.93
CA ALA A 3 -11.47 -56.46 25.07
C ALA A 3 -11.11 -54.97 25.25
N GLY A 4 -12.05 -54.13 25.72
CA GLY A 4 -11.85 -52.69 25.86
C GLY A 4 -10.88 -52.28 26.97
N TYR A 5 -10.78 -53.05 28.06
CA TYR A 5 -9.94 -52.72 29.22
C TYR A 5 -8.46 -53.09 29.04
N ARG A 6 -8.12 -53.94 28.04
CA ARG A 6 -6.73 -54.37 27.81
C ARG A 6 -5.84 -53.22 27.33
N PHE A 7 -6.40 -52.27 26.58
CA PHE A 7 -5.65 -51.09 26.13
C PHE A 7 -5.29 -50.17 27.29
N LEU A 8 -6.20 -49.98 28.26
CA LEU A 8 -5.91 -49.18 29.45
C LEU A 8 -4.76 -49.78 30.27
N THR A 9 -4.76 -51.10 30.46
CA THR A 9 -3.64 -51.78 31.14
C THR A 9 -2.33 -51.73 30.36
N MET A 10 -2.37 -51.66 29.03
CA MET A 10 -1.17 -51.46 28.20
C MET A 10 -0.63 -50.05 28.35
N PHE A 11 -1.51 -49.03 28.34
CA PHE A 11 -1.10 -47.64 28.53
C PHE A 11 -0.59 -47.37 29.94
N GLU A 12 -1.19 -47.99 30.96
CA GLU A 12 -0.74 -47.90 32.34
C GLU A 12 0.68 -48.47 32.50
N LYS A 13 0.97 -49.61 31.86
CA LYS A 13 2.33 -50.17 31.82
C LYS A 13 3.30 -49.31 31.02
N ALA A 14 2.84 -48.74 29.91
CA ALA A 14 3.63 -47.86 29.05
C ALA A 14 4.00 -46.51 29.69
N LEU A 15 3.45 -46.16 30.87
CA LEU A 15 3.89 -44.99 31.64
C LEU A 15 5.29 -45.16 32.22
N ALA A 16 5.76 -46.38 32.44
CA ALA A 16 7.12 -46.63 32.91
C ALA A 16 8.12 -46.58 31.74
N GLU A 17 9.07 -45.64 31.78
CA GLU A 17 10.03 -45.31 30.70
C GLU A 17 10.97 -46.46 30.27
N GLY A 18 11.03 -47.56 31.04
CA GLY A 18 11.78 -48.76 30.72
C GLY A 18 10.95 -49.99 30.32
N SER A 19 9.61 -49.87 30.29
CA SER A 19 8.74 -51.00 29.97
C SER A 19 8.75 -51.32 28.47
N PRO A 20 8.63 -52.59 28.06
CA PRO A 20 8.54 -52.97 26.65
C PRO A 20 7.30 -52.36 25.98
N GLU A 21 6.22 -52.13 26.72
CA GLU A 21 5.00 -51.47 26.25
C GLU A 21 5.25 -49.98 25.92
N HIS A 22 6.07 -49.29 26.72
CA HIS A 22 6.48 -47.90 26.44
C HIS A 22 7.21 -47.80 25.09
N PHE A 23 8.17 -48.70 24.83
CA PHE A 23 8.90 -48.72 23.56
C PHE A 23 7.98 -49.03 22.37
N GLN A 24 6.99 -49.92 22.54
CA GLN A 24 6.02 -50.23 21.48
C GLN A 24 5.14 -49.04 21.13
N VAL A 25 4.63 -48.31 22.13
CA VAL A 25 3.83 -47.10 21.91
C VAL A 25 4.66 -46.00 21.25
N CYS A 26 5.87 -45.74 21.76
CA CYS A 26 6.78 -44.74 21.20
C CYS A 26 7.18 -45.07 19.76
N ARG A 27 7.44 -46.35 19.45
CA ARG A 27 7.71 -46.81 18.08
C ARG A 27 6.52 -46.57 17.16
N HIS A 28 5.32 -46.96 17.60
CA HIS A 28 4.10 -46.76 16.80
C HIS A 28 3.81 -45.28 16.52
N MET A 29 4.03 -44.40 17.52
CA MET A 29 3.87 -42.95 17.34
C MET A 29 4.88 -42.38 16.33
N ARG A 30 6.14 -42.85 16.35
CA ARG A 30 7.16 -42.45 15.36
C ARG A 30 6.79 -42.91 13.96
N GLU A 31 6.39 -44.18 13.82
CA GLU A 31 5.93 -44.74 12.54
C GLU A 31 4.71 -43.99 12.00
N ALA A 32 3.73 -43.65 12.84
CA ALA A 32 2.56 -42.86 12.45
C ALA A 32 2.93 -41.45 11.99
N LEU A 33 3.89 -40.79 12.65
CA LEU A 33 4.40 -39.49 12.24
C LEU A 33 5.14 -39.55 10.89
N ASP A 34 5.94 -40.60 10.67
CA ASP A 34 6.66 -40.80 9.42
C ASP A 34 5.71 -41.06 8.24
N VAL A 35 4.69 -41.90 8.43
CA VAL A 35 3.64 -42.14 7.44
C VAL A 35 2.89 -40.84 7.12
N SER A 36 2.48 -40.08 8.13
CA SER A 36 1.83 -38.77 7.94
C SER A 36 2.73 -37.75 7.22
N ALA A 37 4.03 -37.75 7.49
CA ALA A 37 4.98 -36.89 6.80
C ALA A 37 5.14 -37.30 5.33
N GLN A 38 5.20 -38.60 5.04
CA GLN A 38 5.25 -39.12 3.68
C GLN A 38 3.98 -38.80 2.89
N ASP A 39 2.80 -38.95 3.49
CA ASP A 39 1.54 -38.61 2.84
C ASP A 39 1.42 -37.11 2.55
N ARG A 40 1.88 -36.25 3.46
CA ARG A 40 1.95 -34.80 3.21
C ARG A 40 2.90 -34.48 2.05
N ARG A 41 4.05 -35.15 1.96
CA ARG A 41 4.98 -35.00 0.83
C ARG A 41 4.33 -35.44 -0.48
N ARG A 42 3.75 -36.64 -0.53
CA ARG A 42 3.04 -37.16 -1.71
C ARG A 42 1.89 -36.27 -2.13
N ALA A 43 1.09 -35.77 -1.19
CA ALA A 43 0.00 -34.83 -1.48
C ALA A 43 0.52 -33.50 -2.05
N SER A 44 1.63 -32.98 -1.50
CA SER A 44 2.27 -31.77 -2.01
C SER A 44 2.87 -31.96 -3.41
N GLU A 45 3.46 -33.12 -3.68
CA GLU A 45 4.02 -33.49 -4.98
C GLU A 45 2.91 -33.68 -6.01
N ALA A 46 1.85 -34.43 -5.68
CA ALA A 46 0.67 -34.59 -6.53
C ALA A 46 -0.01 -33.24 -6.82
N ALA A 47 -0.07 -32.33 -5.83
CA ALA A 47 -0.56 -30.98 -6.02
C ALA A 47 0.37 -30.15 -6.95
N ARG A 48 1.68 -30.34 -6.85
CA ARG A 48 2.68 -29.68 -7.71
C ARG A 48 2.62 -30.20 -9.15
N GLU A 49 2.45 -31.51 -9.35
CA GLU A 49 2.27 -32.12 -10.66
C GLU A 49 0.97 -31.66 -11.31
N ARG A 50 -0.15 -31.63 -10.57
CA ARG A 50 -1.42 -31.06 -11.05
C ARG A 50 -1.31 -29.60 -11.47
N ARG A 51 -0.41 -28.82 -10.85
CA ARG A 51 -0.14 -27.42 -11.23
C ARG A 51 0.70 -27.31 -12.51
N LYS A 52 1.69 -28.19 -12.71
CA LYS A 52 2.55 -28.19 -13.92
C LYS A 52 1.73 -28.25 -15.21
N TRP A 53 0.70 -29.09 -15.27
CA TRP A 53 -0.11 -29.29 -16.48
C TRP A 53 -1.22 -28.26 -16.71
N LYS A 54 -1.49 -27.39 -15.72
CA LYS A 54 -2.57 -26.39 -15.77
C LYS A 54 -2.07 -24.95 -15.69
N THR A 55 -0.77 -24.72 -15.80
CA THR A 55 -0.25 -23.35 -15.86
C THR A 55 -0.30 -22.92 -17.33
N PRO A 56 -1.34 -22.18 -17.80
CA PRO A 56 -1.26 -21.57 -19.12
C PRO A 56 0.02 -20.74 -19.18
N ALA A 57 0.68 -20.75 -20.35
CA ALA A 57 1.91 -19.98 -20.57
C ALA A 57 1.76 -18.58 -19.96
N PRO A 58 2.79 -18.04 -19.28
CA PRO A 58 2.70 -16.77 -18.59
C PRO A 58 2.25 -15.71 -19.59
N ARG A 59 1.00 -15.27 -19.45
CA ARG A 59 0.47 -14.17 -20.26
C ARG A 59 1.31 -12.96 -19.93
N LYS A 60 1.79 -12.24 -20.95
CA LYS A 60 2.45 -10.95 -20.75
C LYS A 60 1.56 -10.10 -19.83
N PRO A 61 2.10 -9.51 -18.75
CA PRO A 61 1.29 -8.70 -17.86
C PRO A 61 0.63 -7.61 -18.69
N ALA A 62 -0.69 -7.46 -18.54
CA ALA A 62 -1.40 -6.39 -19.21
C ALA A 62 -0.76 -5.06 -18.79
N GLU A 63 -0.51 -4.20 -19.77
CA GLU A 63 0.02 -2.88 -19.49
C GLU A 63 -0.91 -2.16 -18.49
N PRO A 64 -0.36 -1.38 -17.55
CA PRO A 64 -1.17 -0.66 -16.58
C PRO A 64 -1.97 0.44 -17.28
N LEU A 65 -3.21 0.66 -16.83
CA LEU A 65 -4.06 1.71 -17.38
C LEU A 65 -3.46 3.10 -17.16
N LEU A 66 -2.94 3.34 -15.96
CA LEU A 66 -2.30 4.59 -15.56
C LEU A 66 -0.81 4.34 -15.30
N VAL A 67 0.04 5.20 -15.86
CA VAL A 67 1.49 5.23 -15.60
C VAL A 67 1.82 6.54 -14.91
N ASN A 68 2.64 6.48 -13.85
CA ASN A 68 3.15 7.71 -13.22
C ASN A 68 4.24 8.29 -14.10
N VAL A 69 4.05 9.52 -14.54
CA VAL A 69 4.97 10.25 -15.44
C VAL A 69 5.72 11.35 -14.68
N ALA A 70 5.41 11.54 -13.38
CA ALA A 70 6.14 12.47 -12.55
C ALA A 70 7.59 11.98 -12.32
N PRO A 71 8.57 12.90 -12.31
CA PRO A 71 9.92 12.55 -11.89
C PRO A 71 9.95 12.12 -10.42
N PRO A 72 10.98 11.37 -9.99
CA PRO A 72 11.15 11.02 -8.58
C PRO A 72 11.16 12.30 -7.72
N GLY A 73 10.53 12.22 -6.54
CA GLY A 73 10.39 13.36 -5.62
C GLY A 73 9.25 14.34 -5.94
N ALA A 74 8.76 14.41 -7.17
CA ALA A 74 7.63 15.29 -7.52
C ALA A 74 6.27 14.72 -7.09
N ALA A 75 5.25 15.59 -7.04
CA ALA A 75 3.88 15.14 -6.82
C ALA A 75 3.45 14.15 -7.92
N PRO A 76 2.73 13.06 -7.59
CA PRO A 76 2.38 12.04 -8.56
C PRO A 76 1.49 12.63 -9.67
N VAL A 77 1.82 12.32 -10.92
CA VAL A 77 1.06 12.73 -12.10
C VAL A 77 0.86 11.50 -12.96
N PHE A 78 -0.38 11.06 -13.09
CA PHE A 78 -0.71 9.86 -13.85
C PHE A 78 -1.19 10.21 -15.25
N LYS A 79 -0.77 9.43 -16.25
CA LYS A 79 -1.29 9.48 -17.61
C LYS A 79 -1.80 8.12 -18.03
N SER A 80 -2.83 8.11 -18.88
CA SER A 80 -3.30 6.85 -19.46
C SER A 80 -2.33 6.33 -20.51
N ASN A 81 -2.04 5.04 -20.46
CA ASN A 81 -1.33 4.35 -21.52
C ASN A 81 -2.31 3.72 -22.54
N ILE A 82 -3.46 3.25 -22.06
CA ILE A 82 -4.42 2.45 -22.86
C ILE A 82 -5.58 3.29 -23.40
N LEU A 83 -5.90 4.40 -22.74
CA LEU A 83 -7.04 5.26 -23.08
C LEU A 83 -6.60 6.63 -23.60
N PRO A 84 -7.42 7.30 -24.43
CA PRO A 84 -8.72 6.86 -24.94
C PRO A 84 -8.63 5.68 -25.93
N ARG A 85 -9.69 4.85 -25.97
CA ARG A 85 -9.72 3.66 -26.85
C ARG A 85 -9.90 4.13 -28.29
N ARG A 86 -9.10 3.58 -29.20
CA ARG A 86 -9.42 3.64 -30.62
C ARG A 86 -10.72 2.84 -30.86
N PRO A 87 -11.61 3.30 -31.73
CA PRO A 87 -12.77 2.52 -32.16
C PRO A 87 -12.27 1.20 -32.76
N ASP A 88 -12.85 0.06 -32.35
CA ASP A 88 -12.43 -1.24 -32.87
C ASP A 88 -12.81 -1.36 -34.35
N PRO A 89 -11.85 -1.49 -35.29
CA PRO A 89 -12.14 -1.59 -36.72
C PRO A 89 -12.88 -2.88 -37.07
N THR A 90 -12.79 -3.92 -36.23
CA THR A 90 -13.54 -5.18 -36.39
C THR A 90 -15.03 -5.05 -36.08
N SER A 91 -15.45 -4.01 -35.33
CA SER A 91 -16.87 -3.66 -35.22
C SER A 91 -17.42 -3.05 -36.51
N ALA A 92 -16.54 -2.47 -37.35
CA ALA A 92 -16.89 -1.84 -38.63
C ALA A 92 -17.02 -2.83 -39.81
N ALA A 93 -16.59 -4.09 -39.66
CA ALA A 93 -16.61 -5.09 -40.73
C ALA A 93 -17.97 -5.80 -40.95
N GLY A 94 -19.06 -5.30 -40.35
CA GLY A 94 -20.40 -5.88 -40.58
C GLY A 94 -21.53 -5.38 -39.67
N GLN A 95 -21.23 -4.57 -38.65
CA GLN A 95 -22.24 -3.90 -37.83
C GLN A 95 -21.98 -2.40 -37.88
N ALA A 96 -23.03 -1.58 -37.88
CA ALA A 96 -22.89 -0.13 -37.85
C ALA A 96 -21.93 0.27 -36.72
N ALA A 97 -20.85 0.98 -37.06
CA ALA A 97 -19.80 1.34 -36.12
C ALA A 97 -20.40 2.20 -35.01
N LYS A 98 -20.58 1.60 -33.82
CA LYS A 98 -21.24 2.25 -32.69
C LYS A 98 -20.29 3.25 -32.03
N PRO A 99 -20.76 4.43 -31.58
CA PRO A 99 -19.94 5.35 -30.82
C PRO A 99 -19.30 4.64 -29.62
N PRO A 100 -18.01 4.92 -29.33
CA PRO A 100 -17.31 4.25 -28.25
C PRO A 100 -17.93 4.62 -26.91
N LYS A 101 -18.26 3.60 -26.11
CA LYS A 101 -18.94 3.79 -24.83
C LYS A 101 -18.05 4.58 -23.85
N VAL A 102 -18.57 5.69 -23.35
CA VAL A 102 -17.93 6.50 -22.31
C VAL A 102 -17.93 5.74 -20.96
N PRO A 103 -16.76 5.49 -20.35
CA PRO A 103 -16.67 4.89 -19.03
C PRO A 103 -17.25 5.80 -17.94
N THR A 104 -17.74 5.20 -16.85
CA THR A 104 -18.22 5.96 -15.70
C THR A 104 -17.13 6.03 -14.63
N LEU A 105 -16.81 7.24 -14.17
CA LEU A 105 -16.02 7.44 -12.95
C LEU A 105 -16.87 7.05 -11.74
N SER A 106 -16.27 6.33 -10.81
CA SER A 106 -16.89 6.01 -9.53
C SER A 106 -15.85 6.12 -8.43
N THR A 107 -16.31 6.41 -7.22
CA THR A 107 -15.44 6.57 -6.06
C THR A 107 -15.99 5.68 -4.95
N THR A 108 -15.10 5.02 -4.20
CA THR A 108 -15.51 4.30 -2.99
C THR A 108 -15.89 5.26 -1.87
N ALA A 109 -16.48 4.75 -0.79
CA ALA A 109 -16.81 5.55 0.40
C ALA A 109 -15.57 6.25 0.99
N ASN A 110 -14.41 5.61 0.89
CA ASN A 110 -13.12 6.12 1.37
C ASN A 110 -12.34 6.93 0.33
N GLY A 111 -12.97 7.35 -0.76
CA GLY A 111 -12.35 8.26 -1.72
C GLY A 111 -11.41 7.60 -2.73
N GLU A 112 -11.45 6.27 -2.92
CA GLU A 112 -10.64 5.63 -3.96
C GLU A 112 -11.32 5.74 -5.33
N PRO A 113 -10.74 6.50 -6.29
CA PRO A 113 -11.35 6.64 -7.60
C PRO A 113 -11.05 5.41 -8.46
N PHE A 114 -12.03 4.97 -9.23
CA PHE A 114 -11.88 3.90 -10.21
C PHE A 114 -12.81 4.10 -11.41
N ILE A 115 -12.39 3.60 -12.57
CA ILE A 115 -13.20 3.60 -13.79
C ILE A 115 -13.97 2.30 -13.92
N ARG A 116 -15.27 2.39 -14.21
CA ARG A 116 -16.11 1.24 -14.57
C ARG A 116 -16.39 1.26 -16.07
N LEU A 117 -15.81 0.30 -16.79
CA LEU A 117 -15.98 0.12 -18.23
C LEU A 117 -17.28 -0.62 -18.59
N TRP A 118 -17.68 -1.61 -17.78
CA TRP A 118 -18.87 -2.43 -18.02
C TRP A 118 -19.63 -2.77 -16.73
N LYS A 119 -20.89 -3.18 -16.89
CA LYS A 119 -21.77 -3.71 -15.84
C LYS A 119 -22.09 -5.18 -16.19
N PRO A 120 -21.99 -6.14 -15.26
CA PRO A 120 -21.54 -6.01 -13.87
C PRO A 120 -20.02 -5.73 -13.75
N GLN A 121 -19.59 -5.14 -12.63
CA GLN A 121 -18.16 -4.85 -12.42
C GLN A 121 -17.33 -6.16 -12.36
N PRO A 122 -16.14 -6.20 -12.98
CA PRO A 122 -15.26 -7.36 -12.87
C PRO A 122 -14.95 -7.71 -11.42
N ARG A 123 -15.03 -9.01 -11.09
CA ARG A 123 -14.62 -9.51 -9.78
C ARG A 123 -13.17 -9.10 -9.45
N ALA A 124 -12.26 -9.19 -10.41
CA ALA A 124 -10.85 -8.80 -10.22
C ALA A 124 -10.72 -7.33 -9.79
N LEU A 125 -11.40 -6.42 -10.48
CA LEU A 125 -11.39 -4.99 -10.14
C LEU A 125 -11.98 -4.75 -8.75
N SER A 126 -13.12 -5.39 -8.42
CA SER A 126 -13.74 -5.26 -7.09
C SER A 126 -12.84 -5.75 -5.96
N MET A 127 -12.07 -6.84 -6.19
CA MET A 127 -11.12 -7.38 -5.21
C MET A 127 -9.94 -6.44 -5.01
N THR A 128 -9.41 -5.84 -6.07
CA THR A 128 -8.32 -4.87 -5.96
C THR A 128 -8.75 -3.63 -5.21
N ILE A 129 -9.94 -3.09 -5.51
CA ILE A 129 -10.51 -1.95 -4.78
C ILE A 129 -10.63 -2.27 -3.29
N LYS A 130 -11.20 -3.43 -2.93
CA LYS A 130 -11.30 -3.86 -1.53
C LYS A 130 -9.95 -3.97 -0.84
N ARG A 131 -8.93 -4.50 -1.52
CA ARG A 131 -7.58 -4.62 -0.97
C ARG A 131 -6.94 -3.26 -0.73
N ASN A 132 -7.05 -2.36 -1.70
CA ASN A 132 -6.51 -1.00 -1.59
C ASN A 132 -7.23 -0.20 -0.50
N GLU A 133 -8.56 -0.37 -0.38
CA GLU A 133 -9.36 0.22 0.68
C GLU A 133 -8.95 -0.30 2.06
N ALA A 134 -8.80 -1.61 2.21
CA ALA A 134 -8.31 -2.21 3.46
C ALA A 134 -6.89 -1.73 3.82
N ALA A 135 -6.00 -1.60 2.83
CA ALA A 135 -4.65 -1.06 3.05
C ALA A 135 -4.69 0.40 3.54
N TYR A 136 -5.57 1.22 2.96
CA TYR A 136 -5.76 2.61 3.40
C TYR A 136 -6.30 2.71 4.82
N LEU A 137 -7.33 1.92 5.15
CA LEU A 137 -7.89 1.89 6.50
C LEU A 137 -6.85 1.46 7.52
N ARG A 138 -6.04 0.44 7.22
CA ARG A 138 -4.91 0.05 8.09
C ARG A 138 -3.94 1.19 8.34
N HIS A 139 -3.60 1.98 7.33
CA HIS A 139 -2.72 3.14 7.53
C HIS A 139 -3.38 4.23 8.38
N LEU A 140 -4.67 4.48 8.17
CA LEU A 140 -5.44 5.43 8.98
C LEU A 140 -5.50 4.98 10.44
N ASP A 141 -5.79 3.70 10.69
CA ASP A 141 -5.83 3.12 12.03
C ASP A 141 -4.46 3.27 12.72
N GLN A 142 -3.36 3.01 12.02
CA GLN A 142 -2.00 3.20 12.57
C GLN A 142 -1.72 4.66 12.95
N VAL A 143 -2.17 5.62 12.15
CA VAL A 143 -2.04 7.05 12.50
C VAL A 143 -2.81 7.38 13.78
N VAL A 144 -4.02 6.83 13.94
CA VAL A 144 -4.85 7.00 15.14
C VAL A 144 -4.20 6.36 16.36
N LEU A 145 -3.77 5.10 16.26
CA LEU A 145 -3.08 4.37 17.34
C LEU A 145 -1.83 5.09 17.81
N CYS A 146 -0.97 5.56 16.89
CA CYS A 146 0.22 6.33 17.26
C CYS A 146 -0.11 7.65 17.97
N ARG A 147 -1.27 8.25 17.69
CA ARG A 147 -1.67 9.53 18.27
C ARG A 147 -2.31 9.38 19.66
N GLU A 148 -3.16 8.39 19.81
CA GLU A 148 -4.03 8.24 20.97
C GLU A 148 -3.46 7.27 22.02
N GLU A 149 -2.98 6.10 21.60
CA GLU A 149 -2.55 5.03 22.50
C GLU A 149 -1.04 5.10 22.76
N PHE A 150 -0.23 4.87 21.71
CA PHE A 150 1.22 4.72 21.88
C PHE A 150 1.90 5.98 22.40
N ARG A 151 1.34 7.16 22.15
CA ARG A 151 1.89 8.41 22.68
C ARG A 151 1.84 8.43 24.22
N VAL A 152 0.71 8.04 24.79
CA VAL A 152 0.51 8.08 26.24
C VAL A 152 1.32 6.98 26.91
N GLU A 153 1.34 5.78 26.34
CA GLU A 153 2.16 4.66 26.82
C GLU A 153 3.65 5.01 26.79
N ALA A 154 4.11 5.66 25.71
CA ALA A 154 5.51 6.01 25.59
C ALA A 154 5.95 7.12 26.55
N GLU A 155 5.08 8.09 26.83
CA GLU A 155 5.34 9.09 27.85
C GLU A 155 5.39 8.49 29.26
N ALA A 156 4.55 7.49 29.54
CA ALA A 156 4.57 6.77 30.82
C ALA A 156 5.83 5.90 30.97
N GLU A 157 6.24 5.21 29.92
CA GLU A 157 7.46 4.39 29.91
C GLU A 157 8.73 5.26 30.07
N ASP A 158 8.85 6.35 29.30
CA ASP A 158 9.96 7.30 29.44
C ASP A 158 10.02 7.87 30.88
N ALA A 159 8.86 8.17 31.49
CA ALA A 159 8.81 8.62 32.88
C ALA A 159 9.24 7.54 33.87
N TRP A 160 8.88 6.28 33.62
CA TRP A 160 9.29 5.13 34.41
C TRP A 160 10.81 4.89 34.31
N GLU A 161 11.40 4.95 33.12
CA GLU A 161 12.84 4.85 32.90
C GLU A 161 13.60 5.94 33.67
N ILE A 162 13.09 7.18 33.67
CA ILE A 162 13.66 8.29 34.45
C ILE A 162 13.61 8.00 35.97
N LEU A 163 12.55 7.36 36.46
CA LEU A 163 12.46 6.98 37.88
C LEU A 163 13.42 5.84 38.21
N MET A 164 13.52 4.83 37.35
CA MET A 164 14.43 3.70 37.53
C MET A 164 15.90 4.12 37.49
N THR A 165 16.27 5.02 36.57
CA THR A 165 17.63 5.57 36.49
C THR A 165 17.98 6.40 37.74
N LYS A 166 17.02 7.16 38.29
CA LYS A 166 17.19 7.87 39.57
C LYS A 166 17.37 6.91 40.75
N LEU A 167 16.55 5.86 40.82
CA LEU A 167 16.63 4.85 41.87
C LEU A 167 17.97 4.12 41.83
N ALA A 168 18.36 3.61 40.65
CA ALA A 168 19.65 2.96 40.45
C ALA A 168 20.82 3.87 40.84
N ALA A 169 20.73 5.17 40.52
CA ALA A 169 21.74 6.14 40.92
C ALA A 169 21.82 6.36 42.43
N SER A 170 20.70 6.27 43.14
CA SER A 170 20.67 6.39 44.60
C SER A 170 21.28 5.16 45.29
N GLU A 171 21.07 3.97 44.75
CA GLU A 171 21.62 2.72 45.27
C GLU A 171 23.13 2.59 45.01
N ALA A 172 23.61 3.04 43.84
CA ALA A 172 25.03 3.04 43.48
C ALA A 172 25.90 3.97 44.36
N GLY A 173 25.30 4.95 45.03
CA GLY A 173 25.97 5.75 46.06
C GLY A 173 26.53 4.94 47.24
N SER A 174 26.20 3.64 47.33
CA SER A 174 26.67 2.69 48.34
C SER A 174 28.02 2.00 48.03
N GLY A 175 28.77 2.43 47.00
CA GLY A 175 30.22 2.16 46.92
C GLY A 175 30.71 1.12 45.91
N ASP A 176 29.93 0.78 44.88
CA ASP A 176 30.36 -0.23 43.91
C ASP A 176 30.80 0.38 42.56
N SER A 177 32.12 0.36 42.28
CA SER A 177 32.77 1.06 41.14
C SER A 177 32.29 0.60 39.75
N TYR A 178 31.68 -0.58 39.65
CA TYR A 178 31.12 -1.08 38.40
C TYR A 178 29.80 -0.36 38.04
N THR A 179 29.00 -0.03 39.06
CA THR A 179 27.69 0.62 38.89
C THR A 179 27.82 2.07 38.43
N THR A 180 28.90 2.76 38.81
CA THR A 180 29.16 4.16 38.43
C THR A 180 29.40 4.37 36.93
N ASN A 181 30.06 3.43 36.23
CA ASN A 181 30.26 3.52 34.77
C ASN A 181 28.97 3.20 33.98
N LEU A 182 28.19 2.23 34.46
CA LEU A 182 26.88 1.91 33.87
C LEU A 182 25.90 3.07 34.05
N LEU A 183 25.93 3.76 35.19
CA LEU A 183 25.10 4.93 35.44
C LEU A 183 25.55 6.16 34.66
N ALA A 184 26.85 6.33 34.40
CA ALA A 184 27.35 7.41 33.56
C ALA A 184 26.89 7.27 32.11
N THR A 185 26.87 6.03 31.59
CA THR A 185 26.34 5.73 30.25
C THR A 185 24.83 5.89 30.20
N LEU A 186 24.09 5.33 31.15
CA LEU A 186 22.64 5.51 31.25
C LEU A 186 22.21 6.98 31.42
N ARG A 187 22.99 7.81 32.12
CA ARG A 187 22.73 9.26 32.25
C ARG A 187 23.03 10.04 30.98
N ALA A 188 24.07 9.64 30.23
CA ALA A 188 24.36 10.25 28.93
C ALA A 188 23.23 9.96 27.93
N ASP A 189 22.70 8.74 27.95
CA ASP A 189 21.60 8.31 27.08
C ASP A 189 20.24 8.88 27.54
N ALA A 190 19.99 9.00 28.84
CA ALA A 190 18.75 9.59 29.38
C ALA A 190 18.57 11.08 29.04
N HIS A 191 19.66 11.79 28.71
CA HIS A 191 19.60 13.17 28.24
C HIS A 191 19.48 13.30 26.72
N ASP A 192 19.63 12.21 25.97
CA ASP A 192 19.37 12.21 24.55
C ASP A 192 17.87 11.99 24.29
N HIS A 193 17.15 13.10 24.12
CA HIS A 193 15.73 13.09 23.74
C HIS A 193 15.45 12.39 22.40
N THR A 194 16.47 11.95 21.66
CA THR A 194 16.33 11.13 20.47
C THR A 194 16.36 9.63 20.74
N ALA A 195 16.88 9.21 21.90
CA ALA A 195 16.91 7.82 22.35
C ALA A 195 15.64 7.39 23.11
N SER A 196 14.75 8.32 23.46
CA SER A 196 13.55 8.02 24.26
C SER A 196 12.49 7.25 23.46
N PHE A 197 11.70 6.41 24.13
CA PHE A 197 10.62 5.65 23.49
C PHE A 197 9.56 6.61 22.92
N ALA A 198 9.23 7.70 23.61
CA ALA A 198 8.32 8.72 23.07
C ALA A 198 8.86 9.38 21.80
N HIS A 199 10.19 9.50 21.64
CA HIS A 199 10.79 9.96 20.39
C HIS A 199 10.52 9.00 19.24
N SER A 200 10.72 7.70 19.47
CA SER A 200 10.47 6.67 18.46
C SER A 200 9.00 6.65 18.01
N VAL A 201 8.05 6.80 18.94
CA VAL A 201 6.62 6.89 18.62
C VAL A 201 6.30 8.15 17.80
N ARG A 202 6.92 9.29 18.12
CA ARG A 202 6.77 10.52 17.32
C ARG A 202 7.30 10.33 15.90
N ILE A 203 8.45 9.69 15.72
CA ILE A 203 8.97 9.35 14.37
C ILE A 203 7.99 8.44 13.64
N GLY A 204 7.55 7.35 14.29
CA GLY A 204 6.61 6.39 13.71
C GLY A 204 5.29 7.06 13.27
N ARG A 205 4.77 7.98 14.07
CA ARG A 205 3.61 8.80 13.70
C ARG A 205 3.88 9.63 12.45
N LEU A 206 4.97 10.40 12.42
CA LEU A 206 5.29 11.25 11.27
C LEU A 206 5.47 10.43 9.99
N TRP A 207 6.05 9.23 10.10
CA TRP A 207 6.17 8.31 8.99
C TRP A 207 4.82 7.81 8.47
N ASN A 208 3.91 7.45 9.37
CA ASN A 208 2.56 7.03 9.01
C ASN A 208 1.77 8.20 8.38
N ASP A 209 1.85 9.41 8.94
CA ASP A 209 1.27 10.62 8.38
C ASP A 209 1.80 10.88 6.96
N PHE A 210 3.12 10.76 6.78
CA PHE A 210 3.76 10.90 5.48
C PHE A 210 3.26 9.88 4.46
N LYS A 211 3.22 8.59 4.83
CA LYS A 211 2.69 7.51 3.97
C LYS A 211 1.24 7.74 3.60
N PHE A 212 0.42 8.13 4.58
CA PHE A 212 -0.99 8.40 4.39
C PHE A 212 -1.20 9.56 3.40
N GLU A 213 -0.48 10.66 3.57
CA GLU A 213 -0.56 11.81 2.68
C GLU A 213 -0.04 11.47 1.27
N HIS A 214 1.03 10.66 1.16
CA HIS A 214 1.51 10.18 -0.14
C HIS A 214 0.46 9.34 -0.87
N LEU A 215 -0.18 8.40 -0.15
CA LEU A 215 -1.25 7.56 -0.68
C LEU A 215 -2.46 8.39 -1.10
N ARG A 216 -2.82 9.40 -0.31
CA ARG A 216 -3.89 10.35 -0.61
C ARG A 216 -3.59 11.16 -1.87
N ARG A 217 -2.43 11.81 -1.96
CA ARG A 217 -1.99 12.57 -3.15
C ARG A 217 -1.99 11.68 -4.41
N THR A 218 -1.56 10.43 -4.27
CA THR A 218 -1.61 9.43 -5.34
C THR A 218 -3.04 9.15 -5.80
N ARG A 219 -3.99 8.98 -4.86
CA ARG A 219 -5.42 8.79 -5.19
C ARG A 219 -6.00 10.02 -5.87
N ASP A 220 -5.72 11.22 -5.36
CA ASP A 220 -6.19 12.48 -5.95
C ASP A 220 -5.67 12.64 -7.38
N ALA A 221 -4.39 12.36 -7.61
CA ALA A 221 -3.77 12.40 -8.93
C ALA A 221 -4.38 11.36 -9.89
N ARG A 222 -4.66 10.14 -9.43
CA ARG A 222 -5.38 9.13 -10.23
C ARG A 222 -6.80 9.58 -10.56
N GLY A 223 -7.48 10.21 -9.61
CA GLY A 223 -8.81 10.79 -9.82
C GLY A 223 -8.82 11.80 -10.96
N LYS A 224 -7.86 12.73 -10.94
CA LYS A 224 -7.66 13.72 -12.02
C LYS A 224 -7.36 13.06 -13.38
N ALA A 225 -6.45 12.09 -13.40
CA ALA A 225 -6.16 11.36 -14.62
C ALA A 225 -7.40 10.63 -15.17
N PHE A 226 -8.24 10.07 -14.30
CA PHE A 226 -9.47 9.42 -14.73
C PHE A 226 -10.53 10.39 -15.25
N THR A 227 -10.65 11.60 -14.69
CA THR A 227 -11.54 12.64 -15.25
C THR A 227 -11.08 13.05 -16.64
N GLU A 228 -9.78 13.27 -16.82
CA GLU A 228 -9.20 13.63 -18.13
C GLU A 228 -9.47 12.55 -19.19
N ILE A 229 -9.30 11.28 -18.83
CA ILE A 229 -9.61 10.14 -19.70
C ILE A 229 -11.07 10.12 -20.13
N ILE A 230 -11.99 10.38 -19.20
CA ILE A 230 -13.43 10.33 -19.46
C ILE A 230 -13.85 11.51 -20.33
N GLU A 231 -13.29 12.70 -20.09
CA GLU A 231 -13.50 13.87 -20.94
C GLU A 231 -12.99 13.62 -22.36
N ALA A 232 -11.78 13.09 -22.52
CA ALA A 232 -11.24 12.71 -23.82
C ALA A 232 -12.14 11.69 -24.54
N GLN A 233 -12.61 10.67 -23.83
CA GLN A 233 -13.50 9.66 -24.39
C GLN A 233 -14.88 10.20 -24.74
N ARG A 234 -15.39 11.16 -23.96
CA ARG A 234 -16.65 11.86 -24.22
C ARG A 234 -16.56 12.69 -25.48
N ILE A 235 -15.49 13.47 -25.66
CA ILE A 235 -15.25 14.25 -26.88
C ILE A 235 -15.23 13.33 -28.11
N ILE A 236 -14.55 12.19 -28.03
CA ILE A 236 -14.52 11.20 -29.13
C ILE A 236 -15.91 10.61 -29.41
N SER A 237 -16.69 10.35 -28.36
CA SER A 237 -18.05 9.83 -28.51
C SER A 237 -19.02 10.86 -29.06
N GLU A 238 -18.87 12.14 -28.73
CA GLU A 238 -19.72 13.24 -29.21
C GLU A 238 -19.36 13.64 -30.65
N ALA A 239 -18.08 13.57 -31.02
CA ALA A 239 -17.61 13.78 -32.38
C ALA A 239 -17.90 12.60 -33.32
N TRP A 240 -18.57 11.55 -32.83
CA TRP A 240 -18.89 10.38 -33.64
C TRP A 240 -20.02 10.69 -34.63
N PRO A 241 -19.82 10.54 -35.94
CA PRO A 241 -20.84 10.87 -36.93
C PRO A 241 -22.01 9.87 -36.89
N ASP A 242 -23.23 10.39 -36.93
CA ASP A 242 -24.46 9.67 -37.27
C ASP A 242 -24.92 10.14 -38.67
N PRO A 243 -25.11 9.27 -39.70
CA PRO A 243 -24.82 7.83 -39.80
C PRO A 243 -23.36 7.51 -40.20
N PRO A 244 -22.89 6.26 -40.01
CA PRO A 244 -21.52 5.88 -40.35
C PRO A 244 -21.26 5.99 -41.86
N PRO A 245 -20.07 6.46 -42.29
CA PRO A 245 -19.71 6.44 -43.71
C PRO A 245 -19.71 5.00 -44.21
N GLU A 246 -20.40 4.75 -45.32
CA GLU A 246 -20.34 3.47 -46.03
C GLU A 246 -18.87 3.24 -46.44
N GLY A 247 -18.19 2.31 -45.76
CA GLY A 247 -16.78 1.99 -46.03
C GLY A 247 -15.77 2.37 -44.95
N GLY A 248 -16.02 1.97 -43.70
CA GLY A 248 -15.00 1.41 -42.79
C GLY A 248 -13.83 2.27 -42.30
N ALA A 249 -13.65 3.51 -42.76
CA ALA A 249 -12.58 4.40 -42.31
C ALA A 249 -13.06 5.28 -41.15
N ILE A 250 -12.28 5.31 -40.06
CA ILE A 250 -12.44 6.32 -39.01
C ILE A 250 -12.14 7.68 -39.65
N PRO A 251 -13.01 8.70 -39.52
CA PRO A 251 -12.72 10.04 -40.01
C PRO A 251 -11.37 10.54 -39.48
N ASP A 252 -10.54 11.11 -40.36
CA ASP A 252 -9.20 11.63 -39.99
C ASP A 252 -9.28 12.64 -38.84
N GLU A 253 -10.40 13.36 -38.70
CA GLU A 253 -10.67 14.27 -37.58
C GLU A 253 -10.71 13.55 -36.23
N ILE A 254 -11.35 12.37 -36.17
CA ILE A 254 -11.44 11.55 -34.95
C ILE A 254 -10.07 10.92 -34.64
N GLN A 255 -9.35 10.49 -35.68
CA GLN A 255 -8.01 9.94 -35.51
C GLN A 255 -7.04 11.02 -35.00
N HIS A 256 -7.11 12.24 -35.54
CA HIS A 256 -6.35 13.39 -35.07
C HIS A 256 -6.76 13.81 -33.67
N LEU A 257 -8.03 13.71 -33.27
CA LEU A 257 -8.46 13.95 -31.88
C LEU A 257 -7.88 12.93 -30.91
N ILE A 258 -7.84 11.65 -31.30
CA ILE A 258 -7.23 10.58 -30.50
C ILE A 258 -5.73 10.83 -30.34
N ASP A 259 -5.02 11.10 -31.43
CA ASP A 259 -3.57 11.28 -31.38
C ASP A 259 -3.20 12.65 -30.74
N SER A 260 -3.97 13.71 -31.02
CA SER A 260 -3.88 14.99 -30.30
C SER A 260 -4.16 14.85 -28.81
N SER A 261 -5.11 14.01 -28.39
CA SER A 261 -5.34 13.78 -26.96
C SER A 261 -4.13 13.09 -26.32
N LYS A 262 -3.43 12.22 -27.05
CA LYS A 262 -2.18 11.62 -26.56
C LYS A 262 -1.03 12.62 -26.51
N GLU A 263 -0.95 13.55 -27.46
CA GLU A 263 0.16 14.51 -27.62
C GLU A 263 0.00 15.83 -26.87
N ARG A 264 -1.19 16.46 -26.86
CA ARG A 264 -1.43 17.79 -26.26
C ARG A 264 -1.23 17.82 -24.75
N HIS A 265 -1.15 16.67 -24.09
CA HIS A 265 -0.86 16.59 -22.66
C HIS A 265 0.64 16.57 -22.33
N PHE A 266 1.53 16.72 -23.32
CA PHE A 266 2.97 16.94 -23.11
C PHE A 266 3.33 18.42 -22.88
N SER A 267 2.48 19.38 -23.29
CA SER A 267 2.90 20.79 -23.41
C SER A 267 2.04 21.83 -22.68
N ARG A 268 1.05 21.44 -21.87
CA ARG A 268 0.28 22.40 -21.04
C ARG A 268 0.82 22.50 -19.61
N SER A 269 2.06 22.99 -19.51
CA SER A 269 2.51 23.75 -18.35
C SER A 269 2.17 25.21 -18.64
N ARG A 270 0.99 25.71 -18.21
CA ARG A 270 0.70 27.15 -18.29
C ARG A 270 0.24 27.69 -16.94
N PRO A 271 0.74 28.88 -16.51
CA PRO A 271 0.48 29.43 -15.18
C PRO A 271 -0.94 29.98 -15.07
N GLU A 272 -1.55 29.80 -13.90
CA GLU A 272 -2.79 30.45 -13.51
C GLU A 272 -2.59 31.97 -13.37
N ALA A 273 -3.28 32.74 -14.22
CA ALA A 273 -3.68 34.10 -13.92
C ALA A 273 -4.91 34.44 -14.78
N GLY A 274 -6.01 34.85 -14.14
CA GLY A 274 -7.06 35.60 -14.84
C GLY A 274 -8.49 35.14 -14.58
N ARG A 275 -9.12 35.82 -13.62
CA ARG A 275 -10.55 36.00 -13.35
C ARG A 275 -11.49 35.78 -14.55
N GLY A 276 -12.58 35.05 -14.31
CA GLY A 276 -13.79 35.09 -15.13
C GLY A 276 -15.00 34.68 -14.30
N ARG A 277 -15.85 35.65 -13.95
CA ARG A 277 -17.20 35.41 -13.39
C ARG A 277 -18.12 35.01 -14.54
N GLY A 278 -18.96 33.99 -14.36
CA GLY A 278 -20.13 33.82 -15.23
C GLY A 278 -20.70 32.40 -15.30
N ARG A 279 -21.77 32.21 -14.55
CA ARG A 279 -22.91 31.29 -14.73
C ARG A 279 -22.78 29.78 -14.41
N ASP A 280 -23.79 29.42 -13.63
CA ASP A 280 -24.27 28.14 -13.12
C ASP A 280 -24.72 27.19 -14.23
N ASP A 281 -24.30 25.92 -14.13
CA ASP A 281 -25.16 24.75 -14.35
C ASP A 281 -24.49 23.48 -13.74
N SER A 282 -24.72 23.31 -12.44
CA SER A 282 -25.21 22.09 -11.78
C SER A 282 -24.80 20.67 -12.24
N GLN A 283 -23.59 20.44 -12.75
CA GLN A 283 -22.88 19.18 -12.50
C GLN A 283 -21.76 19.45 -11.50
N ARG A 284 -22.12 19.44 -10.21
CA ARG A 284 -21.10 19.31 -9.17
C ARG A 284 -20.29 18.06 -9.52
N PRO A 285 -18.96 18.13 -9.71
CA PRO A 285 -18.17 16.93 -9.84
C PRO A 285 -18.51 16.05 -8.63
N SER A 286 -18.87 14.79 -8.88
CA SER A 286 -19.17 13.79 -7.84
C SER A 286 -18.00 13.57 -6.86
N VAL A 287 -16.87 14.22 -7.11
CA VAL A 287 -15.70 14.27 -6.27
C VAL A 287 -15.82 15.54 -5.43
N MET A 288 -16.16 15.40 -4.14
CA MET A 288 -16.08 16.51 -3.21
C MET A 288 -14.68 17.11 -3.30
N VAL A 289 -14.58 18.41 -3.60
CA VAL A 289 -13.32 19.14 -3.53
C VAL A 289 -12.90 19.10 -2.06
N ASN A 290 -11.92 18.26 -1.76
CA ASN A 290 -11.46 18.06 -0.40
C ASN A 290 -10.61 19.28 0.01
N ASN A 291 -11.26 20.23 0.70
CA ASN A 291 -10.63 21.45 1.21
C ASN A 291 -9.76 21.23 2.47
N GLN A 292 -9.40 19.99 2.80
CA GLN A 292 -8.50 19.77 3.92
C GLN A 292 -7.15 20.47 3.67
N PRO A 293 -6.61 21.15 4.69
CA PRO A 293 -5.35 21.86 4.57
C PRO A 293 -4.25 20.88 4.14
N LYS A 294 -3.43 21.30 3.16
CA LYS A 294 -2.25 20.53 2.75
C LYS A 294 -1.38 20.28 3.98
N TYR A 295 -0.99 19.03 4.21
CA TYR A 295 -0.08 18.72 5.29
C TYR A 295 1.28 19.37 4.99
N PRO A 296 1.77 20.29 5.85
CA PRO A 296 3.01 21.04 5.62
C PRO A 296 4.27 20.15 5.64
N MET A 297 4.13 18.90 6.06
CA MET A 297 5.24 17.95 6.17
C MET A 297 5.76 17.50 4.81
N HIS A 298 4.88 17.31 3.82
CA HIS A 298 5.27 16.80 2.50
C HIS A 298 6.11 17.80 1.72
N ASP A 299 5.72 19.08 1.74
CA ASP A 299 6.45 20.13 1.02
C ASP A 299 7.85 20.32 1.63
N LYS A 300 7.99 20.11 2.94
CA LYS A 300 9.28 20.08 3.63
C LYS A 300 10.08 18.81 3.33
N LEU A 301 9.46 17.64 3.31
CA LEU A 301 10.16 16.39 2.96
C LEU A 301 10.66 16.39 1.51
N GLN A 302 9.89 16.99 0.59
CA GLN A 302 10.31 17.19 -0.81
C GLN A 302 11.54 18.10 -0.90
N ALA A 303 11.58 19.17 -0.12
CA ALA A 303 12.74 20.06 -0.09
C ALA A 303 14.02 19.41 0.46
N TRP A 304 13.92 18.25 1.11
CA TRP A 304 15.05 17.58 1.75
C TRP A 304 15.55 16.36 0.95
N ASP A 305 14.97 16.05 -0.22
CA ASP A 305 15.32 14.88 -1.05
C ASP A 305 15.25 13.51 -0.33
N LEU A 306 14.62 13.46 0.85
CA LEU A 306 14.47 12.23 1.68
C LEU A 306 13.39 11.28 1.14
N LEU A 307 12.76 11.66 0.02
CA LEU A 307 11.59 11.01 -0.55
C LEU A 307 11.92 9.85 -1.49
N ASP A 308 13.21 9.53 -1.67
CA ASP A 308 13.66 8.45 -2.56
C ASP A 308 13.82 7.04 -1.96
N PRO A 309 13.30 6.63 -0.77
CA PRO A 309 13.41 5.23 -0.36
C PRO A 309 12.52 4.29 -1.18
N TRP A 310 11.64 4.82 -2.05
CA TRP A 310 10.72 4.02 -2.88
C TRP A 310 11.11 3.97 -4.37
N THR A 311 12.09 4.76 -4.81
CA THR A 311 12.42 4.99 -6.22
C THR A 311 13.89 4.73 -6.57
N ALA A 312 14.78 4.57 -5.59
CA ALA A 312 16.13 4.11 -5.88
C ALA A 312 16.12 2.63 -6.32
N PRO A 313 16.46 2.30 -7.58
CA PRO A 313 16.86 0.94 -7.88
C PRO A 313 18.09 0.65 -7.04
N SER A 314 18.00 -0.40 -6.22
CA SER A 314 19.10 -1.08 -5.54
C SER A 314 20.47 -0.76 -6.15
N ARG A 315 21.16 0.25 -5.61
CA ARG A 315 22.59 0.47 -5.82
C ARG A 315 23.27 0.01 -4.55
N GLU A 316 23.91 -1.14 -4.67
CA GLU A 316 24.33 -2.10 -3.64
C GLU A 316 25.46 -1.63 -2.70
N THR A 317 25.69 -0.33 -2.48
CA THR A 317 26.94 0.12 -1.82
C THR A 317 26.84 0.53 -0.36
N HIS A 318 25.64 0.67 0.21
CA HIS A 318 25.50 0.92 1.65
C HIS A 318 24.44 0.00 2.26
N PRO A 319 24.67 -0.54 3.48
CA PRO A 319 23.60 -1.22 4.22
C PRO A 319 22.40 -0.26 4.29
N PRO A 320 21.16 -0.77 4.31
CA PRO A 320 19.97 0.07 4.42
C PRO A 320 20.06 0.83 5.75
N THR A 321 20.65 2.03 5.71
CA THR A 321 20.63 2.96 6.82
C THR A 321 19.18 3.17 7.13
N ASP A 322 18.80 2.88 8.37
CA ASP A 322 17.44 3.05 8.83
C ASP A 322 16.97 4.45 8.41
N PRO A 323 15.92 4.58 7.58
CA PRO A 323 15.43 5.90 7.18
C PRO A 323 15.13 6.77 8.40
N TYR A 324 14.79 6.16 9.55
CA TYR A 324 14.47 6.82 10.82
C TYR A 324 15.69 7.39 11.56
N SER A 325 16.90 6.93 11.26
CA SER A 325 18.13 7.43 11.91
C SER A 325 18.72 8.66 11.20
N THR A 326 18.08 9.14 10.14
CA THR A 326 18.56 10.33 9.43
C THR A 326 18.25 11.61 10.24
N PRO A 327 19.18 12.58 10.34
CA PRO A 327 19.00 13.80 11.14
C PRO A 327 17.75 14.61 10.77
N ALA A 328 17.26 14.42 9.55
CA ALA A 328 16.08 15.09 9.06
C ALA A 328 14.79 14.69 9.79
N TRP A 329 14.62 13.41 10.14
CA TRP A 329 13.46 13.00 10.93
C TRP A 329 13.49 13.60 12.32
N THR A 330 14.67 13.72 12.93
CA THR A 330 14.82 14.43 14.20
C THR A 330 14.40 15.89 14.10
N VAL A 331 14.76 16.59 13.02
CA VAL A 331 14.32 17.97 12.76
C VAL A 331 12.80 18.02 12.58
N LEU A 332 12.22 17.07 11.85
CA LEU A 332 10.76 17.00 11.67
C LEU A 332 10.03 16.73 12.98
N VAL A 333 10.55 15.85 13.84
CA VAL A 333 10.02 15.63 15.20
C VAL A 333 10.09 16.91 16.03
N ARG A 334 11.16 17.68 15.95
CA ARG A 334 11.25 18.98 16.66
C ARG A 334 10.22 19.99 16.15
N VAL A 335 9.99 20.03 14.83
CA VAL A 335 9.06 20.98 14.18
C VAL A 335 7.59 20.58 14.35
N PHE A 336 7.28 19.29 14.25
CA PHE A 336 5.92 18.77 14.15
C PHE A 336 5.50 17.89 15.33
N GLY A 337 6.43 17.28 16.05
CA GLY A 337 6.16 16.33 17.14
C GLY A 337 5.64 16.94 18.44
N ARG A 338 5.59 18.29 18.56
CA ARG A 338 5.00 18.98 19.72
C ARG A 338 3.49 19.24 19.59
N LYS A 339 2.89 18.97 18.43
CA LYS A 339 1.45 19.14 18.15
C LYS A 339 0.75 17.80 18.06
#